data_AF-A0A8T4T4R7-F1
#
_entry.id   AF-A0A8T4T4R7-F1
#
_cell.length_a   1.000
_cell.length_b   1.000
_cell.length_c   1.000
_cell.angle_alpha   90.00
_cell.angle_beta   90.00
_cell.angle_gamma   90.00
#
_symmetry.space_group_name_H-M   'P 1'
#
loop_
_entity.id
_entity.type
_entity.pdbx_description
1 polymer ?
#
loop_
_entity_poly.entity_id
_entity_poly.type
_entity_poly.pdbx_seq_one_letter_code
_entity_poly.pdbx_strand_id
1 'polypeptide(L)'
;MKRGLGLIILVFAILIFFIISINSASADTIITDNEINTTGNLTIGSKITFILGEVIDNLLGGWLKITGNLNVTGNISSPIGRTATFTIAANDSLERSKLQADYVCDGMNDELEIKAAIDALPDSGGKIVLLEGTFIINASINLSDTDSNNYVTLEGQGDGTVIKIADGNDLSMSAIRAEGRLTTSNVIHDVAFRNFKIDGNADSVSGALYNGIITDDANYVVIEDITLVDGGGTDGYGLAILTTTNIEISKIRKGNFAVNTMEIRDSEDVMIKDSYIEKRLEIYTTSNNIMIEGNIFNNSRLVPSTLDNGETMNNLQIVDNFFDMTSSGSNAAIAPRYIDGLLISGNYFSVVDSPGVTFGSDEVTNVNIVGNTFVVKGTGSGVSIAGDNGTISNNVVKCIAGAACLGIDTTGGTTPENWIISGNTIGGSAAASIAGIRIQVGNNIRVYDNNIYNFPSAKGIYVKNAATTNTVIKRNIITNAGTLLTNEGTGTIIKFNEGYITENSGNATVTSGSTTVAVTHGLSATPSQNRISVTPLSNLSNAFRFWVSNVGSSTFTINLDIDPGADVDFSWQIGSY
;
A
#
# COMPACT_ATOMS: atom_id res chain seq x y z
N MET A 1 20.28 91.64 -92.10
CA MET A 1 19.56 92.23 -93.24
C MET A 1 18.08 91.83 -93.09
N LYS A 2 17.20 92.81 -92.83
CA LYS A 2 15.70 92.81 -92.86
C LYS A 2 14.96 91.53 -92.37
N ARG A 3 14.46 91.46 -91.13
CA ARG A 3 13.15 91.97 -90.64
C ARG A 3 11.99 91.83 -91.64
N GLY A 4 11.02 90.98 -91.31
CA GLY A 4 9.67 90.94 -91.89
C GLY A 4 8.67 90.55 -90.79
N LEU A 5 7.90 91.54 -90.34
CA LEU A 5 6.85 91.45 -89.34
C LEU A 5 5.54 91.11 -90.08
N GLY A 6 4.78 90.12 -89.61
CA GLY A 6 3.47 89.75 -90.16
C GLY A 6 2.47 89.57 -89.01
N LEU A 7 1.39 90.33 -89.07
CA LEU A 7 0.47 90.69 -88.00
C LEU A 7 -0.89 89.97 -88.22
N ILE A 8 -1.38 89.31 -87.17
CA ILE A 8 -2.79 89.18 -86.70
C ILE A 8 -3.88 88.54 -87.61
N ILE A 9 -4.67 87.64 -87.01
CA ILE A 9 -6.17 87.54 -86.94
C ILE A 9 -6.45 86.30 -86.05
N LEU A 10 -6.70 86.37 -84.74
CA LEU A 10 -7.88 86.81 -83.95
C LEU A 10 -9.21 86.13 -84.34
N VAL A 11 -9.75 85.25 -83.48
CA VAL A 11 -11.20 85.17 -83.12
C VAL A 11 -11.38 84.44 -81.76
N PHE A 12 -11.89 85.21 -80.78
CA PHE A 12 -12.84 84.91 -79.68
C PHE A 12 -12.65 83.68 -78.75
N ALA A 13 -13.00 83.68 -77.46
CA ALA A 13 -13.38 84.64 -76.42
C ALA A 13 -13.66 83.81 -75.13
N ILE A 14 -13.85 84.51 -74.00
CA ILE A 14 -14.48 84.11 -72.73
C ILE A 14 -13.50 83.81 -71.57
N LEU A 15 -13.55 84.76 -70.64
CA LEU A 15 -12.92 84.85 -69.33
C LEU A 15 -13.80 84.14 -68.29
N ILE A 16 -13.28 83.12 -67.59
CA ILE A 16 -13.75 82.71 -66.26
C ILE A 16 -12.52 82.42 -65.39
N PHE A 17 -12.40 83.18 -64.31
CA PHE A 17 -11.48 82.94 -63.20
C PHE A 17 -11.83 81.62 -62.51
N PHE A 18 -10.88 80.70 -62.38
CA PHE A 18 -10.89 79.69 -61.32
C PHE A 18 -9.46 79.45 -60.84
N ILE A 19 -9.22 79.79 -59.58
CA ILE A 19 -8.10 79.28 -58.79
C ILE A 19 -8.35 77.77 -58.65
N ILE A 20 -7.57 76.97 -59.35
CA ILE A 20 -7.44 75.54 -59.05
C ILE A 20 -6.16 75.40 -58.25
N SER A 21 -6.32 75.23 -56.93
CA SER A 21 -5.37 74.46 -56.13
C SER A 21 -5.21 73.10 -56.82
N ILE A 22 -4.06 72.86 -57.42
CA ILE A 22 -3.69 71.51 -57.83
C ILE A 22 -3.44 70.76 -56.52
N ASN A 23 -4.49 70.07 -56.04
CA ASN A 23 -4.31 68.83 -55.31
C ASN A 23 -3.49 67.93 -56.23
N SER A 24 -2.22 67.70 -55.89
CA SER A 24 -1.47 66.61 -56.49
C SER A 24 -2.20 65.32 -56.13
N ALA A 25 -2.97 64.80 -57.08
CA ALA A 25 -3.40 63.42 -57.08
C ALA A 25 -2.17 62.54 -56.84
N SER A 26 -2.26 61.62 -55.89
CA SER A 26 -1.20 60.66 -55.60
C SER A 26 -0.92 59.85 -56.87
N ALA A 27 0.18 60.15 -57.55
CA ALA A 27 0.71 59.24 -58.54
C ALA A 27 1.16 57.99 -57.79
N ASP A 28 0.65 56.82 -58.21
CA ASP A 28 1.17 55.54 -57.75
C ASP A 28 2.68 55.54 -58.01
N THR A 29 3.49 55.56 -56.94
CA THR A 29 4.94 55.53 -57.06
C THR A 29 5.35 54.08 -57.27
N ILE A 30 5.75 53.73 -58.49
CA ILE A 30 6.33 52.42 -58.81
C ILE A 30 7.80 52.46 -58.39
N ILE A 31 8.14 51.75 -57.32
CA ILE A 31 9.54 51.53 -56.91
C ILE A 31 10.04 50.31 -57.70
N THR A 32 11.04 50.51 -58.55
CA THR A 32 11.65 49.46 -59.39
C THR A 32 12.96 48.91 -58.83
N ASP A 33 13.35 49.32 -57.62
CA ASP A 33 14.60 48.87 -57.01
C ASP A 33 14.50 47.40 -56.57
N ASN A 34 15.57 46.64 -56.81
CA ASN A 34 15.66 45.24 -56.39
C ASN A 34 15.77 45.10 -54.86
N GLU A 35 16.17 46.16 -54.15
CA GLU A 35 16.24 46.23 -52.69
C GLU A 35 15.84 47.65 -52.23
N ILE A 36 14.93 47.74 -51.26
CA ILE A 36 14.54 49.01 -50.64
C ILE A 36 15.26 49.13 -49.29
N ASN A 37 16.32 49.93 -49.24
CA ASN A 37 17.08 50.18 -48.01
C ASN A 37 16.78 51.59 -47.48
N THR A 38 15.99 51.69 -46.41
CA THR A 38 15.62 52.98 -45.81
C THR A 38 16.02 53.03 -44.34
N THR A 39 16.47 54.20 -43.88
CA THR A 39 16.81 54.44 -42.47
C THR A 39 15.61 54.88 -41.63
N GLY A 40 14.38 54.79 -42.15
CA GLY A 40 13.14 55.26 -41.52
C GLY A 40 11.96 54.30 -41.72
N ASN A 41 10.77 54.70 -41.26
CA ASN A 41 9.58 53.87 -41.41
C ASN A 41 9.10 53.86 -42.87
N LEU A 42 8.97 52.68 -43.46
CA LEU A 42 8.29 52.51 -44.74
C LEU A 42 6.77 52.56 -44.52
N THR A 43 6.12 53.62 -44.98
CA THR A 43 4.64 53.75 -44.95
C THR A 43 4.09 53.39 -46.33
N ILE A 44 3.38 52.27 -46.42
CA ILE A 44 2.72 51.82 -47.66
C ILE A 44 1.22 52.15 -47.54
N GLY A 45 0.53 52.36 -48.67
CA GLY A 45 -0.91 52.61 -48.71
C GLY A 45 -1.75 51.42 -48.25
N SER A 46 -2.97 51.30 -48.76
CA SER A 46 -3.99 50.37 -48.26
C SER A 46 -3.73 48.87 -48.50
N LYS A 47 -2.75 48.51 -49.36
CA LYS A 47 -2.48 47.11 -49.72
C LYS A 47 -1.01 46.86 -50.02
N ILE A 48 -0.46 45.79 -49.45
CA ILE A 48 0.76 45.13 -49.90
C ILE A 48 0.32 43.83 -50.57
N THR A 49 0.77 43.56 -51.80
CA THR A 49 0.46 42.30 -52.51
C THR A 49 1.77 41.58 -52.80
N PHE A 50 1.97 40.43 -52.19
CA PHE A 50 3.06 39.51 -52.55
C PHE A 50 2.59 38.60 -53.68
N ILE A 51 3.50 38.18 -54.55
CA ILE A 51 3.17 37.25 -55.63
C ILE A 51 3.08 35.83 -55.04
N LEU A 52 2.23 34.96 -55.61
CA LEU A 52 2.05 33.59 -55.14
C LEU A 52 3.41 32.85 -55.07
N GLY A 53 3.79 32.41 -53.87
CA GLY A 53 5.03 31.66 -53.62
C GLY A 53 6.13 32.41 -52.84
N GLU A 54 5.91 33.67 -52.47
CA GLU A 54 6.89 34.44 -51.68
C GLU A 54 6.66 34.31 -50.17
N VAL A 55 7.75 34.11 -49.41
CA VAL A 55 7.78 34.09 -47.94
C VAL A 55 8.15 35.48 -47.44
N ILE A 56 7.45 35.98 -46.41
CA ILE A 56 7.95 37.11 -45.60
C ILE A 56 9.02 36.54 -44.66
N ASP A 57 10.25 36.45 -45.14
CA ASP A 57 11.44 36.18 -44.33
C ASP A 57 12.15 37.53 -44.04
N ASN A 58 13.05 37.59 -43.06
CA ASN A 58 13.76 38.82 -42.63
C ASN A 58 12.98 39.85 -41.78
N LEU A 59 12.11 39.39 -40.87
CA LEU A 59 11.62 40.25 -39.78
C LEU A 59 12.77 40.56 -38.80
N LEU A 60 13.29 41.79 -38.81
CA LEU A 60 14.32 42.26 -37.87
C LEU A 60 13.77 42.19 -36.44
N GLY A 61 14.20 41.18 -35.66
CA GLY A 61 13.69 40.89 -34.31
C GLY A 61 12.55 39.86 -34.25
N GLY A 62 12.15 39.26 -35.37
CA GLY A 62 11.27 38.07 -35.41
C GLY A 62 9.76 38.30 -35.31
N TRP A 63 9.28 39.54 -35.21
CA TRP A 63 7.85 39.85 -35.02
C TRP A 63 7.23 40.60 -36.19
N LEU A 64 6.09 40.10 -36.69
CA LEU A 64 5.16 40.83 -37.54
C LEU A 64 4.04 41.41 -36.65
N LYS A 65 4.00 42.73 -36.45
CA LYS A 65 2.97 43.39 -35.63
C LYS A 65 1.84 43.91 -36.51
N ILE A 66 0.63 43.38 -36.33
CA ILE A 66 -0.59 43.82 -37.02
C ILE A 66 -1.48 44.57 -36.02
N THR A 67 -1.75 45.85 -36.27
CA THR A 67 -2.56 46.72 -35.38
C THR A 67 -4.02 46.84 -35.84
N GLY A 68 -4.47 45.94 -36.71
CA GLY A 68 -5.83 45.87 -37.24
C GLY A 68 -6.29 44.43 -37.49
N ASN A 69 -7.32 44.23 -38.30
CA ASN A 69 -7.83 42.90 -38.62
C ASN A 69 -6.86 42.17 -39.57
N LEU A 70 -6.54 40.91 -39.25
CA LEU A 70 -5.85 39.99 -40.15
C LEU A 70 -6.88 39.01 -40.74
N ASN A 71 -7.02 39.00 -42.07
CA ASN A 71 -7.85 38.01 -42.77
C ASN A 71 -6.93 36.96 -43.40
N VAL A 72 -6.84 35.78 -42.78
CA VAL A 72 -6.09 34.64 -43.33
C VAL A 72 -7.07 33.73 -44.06
N THR A 73 -6.90 33.58 -45.37
CA THR A 73 -7.77 32.74 -46.21
C THR A 73 -7.25 31.31 -46.39
N GLY A 74 -6.07 31.01 -45.83
CA GLY A 74 -5.47 29.67 -45.77
C GLY A 74 -5.24 29.22 -44.32
N ASN A 75 -4.41 28.20 -44.13
CA ASN A 75 -4.14 27.66 -42.78
C ASN A 75 -3.10 28.50 -42.04
N ILE A 76 -3.32 28.70 -40.73
CA ILE A 76 -2.28 29.11 -39.79
C ILE A 76 -1.75 27.84 -39.13
N SER A 77 -0.51 27.45 -39.43
CA SER A 77 0.17 26.37 -38.71
C SER A 77 1.07 26.95 -37.63
N SER A 78 0.80 26.58 -36.37
CA SER A 78 1.73 26.79 -35.25
C SER A 78 2.37 25.44 -34.93
N PRO A 79 3.69 25.34 -34.71
CA PRO A 79 4.25 24.17 -34.08
C PRO A 79 3.63 24.07 -32.68
N ILE A 80 2.69 23.15 -32.51
CA ILE A 80 2.10 22.84 -31.21
C ILE A 80 3.03 21.85 -30.52
N GLY A 81 3.59 22.26 -29.38
CA GLY A 81 4.27 21.33 -28.47
C GLY A 81 3.21 20.55 -27.71
N ARG A 82 2.66 19.48 -28.31
CA ARG A 82 1.71 18.62 -27.61
C ARG A 82 2.46 17.57 -26.79
N THR A 83 1.97 17.33 -25.59
CA THR A 83 2.47 16.28 -24.67
C THR A 83 1.62 15.01 -24.70
N ALA A 84 0.52 15.01 -25.46
CA ALA A 84 -0.39 13.89 -25.65
C ALA A 84 -0.56 13.62 -27.15
N THR A 85 -0.85 12.36 -27.50
CA THR A 85 -1.22 11.98 -28.87
C THR A 85 -2.60 12.56 -29.20
N PHE A 86 -3.57 12.36 -28.31
CA PHE A 86 -4.90 12.97 -28.39
C PHE A 86 -5.31 13.59 -27.05
N THR A 87 -6.15 14.62 -27.15
CA THR A 87 -6.81 15.29 -26.04
C THR A 87 -8.32 15.23 -26.25
N ILE A 88 -9.06 14.93 -25.17
CA ILE A 88 -10.52 14.77 -25.21
C ILE A 88 -11.13 15.73 -24.19
N ALA A 89 -11.98 16.64 -24.66
CA ALA A 89 -12.75 17.52 -23.79
C ALA A 89 -14.11 16.88 -23.46
N ALA A 90 -14.50 16.96 -22.19
CA ALA A 90 -15.89 16.73 -21.79
C ALA A 90 -16.79 17.85 -22.33
N ASN A 91 -18.10 17.61 -22.36
CA ASN A 91 -19.07 18.63 -22.79
C ASN A 91 -19.06 19.90 -21.91
N ASP A 92 -18.80 19.71 -20.61
CA ASP A 92 -18.69 20.75 -19.60
C ASP A 92 -17.27 21.30 -19.39
N SER A 93 -16.29 20.87 -20.21
CA SER A 93 -14.95 21.48 -20.24
C SER A 93 -15.01 22.97 -20.61
N LEU A 94 -13.94 23.72 -20.27
CA LEU A 94 -13.81 25.11 -20.70
C LEU A 94 -13.88 25.23 -22.23
N GLU A 95 -14.49 26.30 -22.74
CA GLU A 95 -14.57 26.54 -24.19
C GLU A 95 -13.20 26.52 -24.88
N ARG A 96 -12.17 27.07 -24.23
CA ARG A 96 -10.80 27.03 -24.76
C ARG A 96 -10.23 25.61 -24.84
N SER A 97 -10.61 24.74 -23.91
CA SER A 97 -10.20 23.33 -23.87
C SER A 97 -10.89 22.56 -25.00
N LYS A 98 -12.20 22.76 -25.18
CA LYS A 98 -12.97 22.20 -26.31
C LYS A 98 -12.44 22.64 -27.67
N LEU A 99 -12.07 23.91 -27.82
CA LEU A 99 -11.48 24.44 -29.07
C LEU A 99 -10.09 23.88 -29.40
N GLN A 100 -9.37 23.34 -28.41
CA GLN A 100 -8.02 22.80 -28.56
C GLN A 100 -7.96 21.26 -28.53
N ALA A 101 -9.06 20.62 -28.13
CA ALA A 101 -9.17 19.18 -28.06
C ALA A 101 -9.30 18.56 -29.46
N ASP A 102 -8.86 17.31 -29.58
CA ASP A 102 -9.04 16.52 -30.80
C ASP A 102 -10.45 15.94 -30.89
N TYR A 103 -10.99 15.58 -29.73
CA TYR A 103 -12.34 15.04 -29.55
C TYR A 103 -13.06 15.88 -28.50
N VAL A 104 -14.35 16.14 -28.74
CA VAL A 104 -15.23 16.84 -27.80
C VAL A 104 -16.45 15.97 -27.59
N CYS A 105 -16.61 15.48 -26.37
CA CYS A 105 -17.74 14.70 -25.93
C CYS A 105 -19.01 15.56 -25.87
N ASP A 106 -20.19 14.94 -26.02
CA ASP A 106 -21.48 15.61 -26.01
C ASP A 106 -22.19 15.54 -24.64
N GLY A 107 -21.63 14.77 -23.69
CA GLY A 107 -22.14 14.59 -22.34
C GLY A 107 -23.12 13.42 -22.21
N MET A 108 -23.20 12.54 -23.22
CA MET A 108 -24.04 11.35 -23.23
C MET A 108 -23.34 10.22 -23.99
N ASN A 109 -23.11 9.09 -23.30
CA ASN A 109 -22.37 7.95 -23.87
C ASN A 109 -20.95 8.33 -24.32
N ASP A 110 -20.27 9.15 -23.52
CA ASP A 110 -18.95 9.70 -23.83
C ASP A 110 -17.87 8.60 -23.98
N GLU A 111 -18.18 7.36 -23.60
CA GLU A 111 -17.31 6.21 -23.89
C GLU A 111 -17.08 6.03 -25.40
N LEU A 112 -17.98 6.50 -26.26
CA LEU A 112 -17.87 6.38 -27.71
C LEU A 112 -16.79 7.29 -28.28
N GLU A 113 -16.73 8.56 -27.88
CA GLU A 113 -15.68 9.50 -28.29
C GLU A 113 -14.33 9.10 -27.70
N ILE A 114 -14.31 8.64 -26.45
CA ILE A 114 -13.08 8.13 -25.81
C ILE A 114 -12.57 6.90 -26.58
N LYS A 115 -13.46 5.97 -26.93
CA LYS A 115 -13.11 4.80 -27.73
C LYS A 115 -12.60 5.19 -29.12
N ALA A 116 -13.25 6.14 -29.79
CA ALA A 116 -12.80 6.62 -31.10
C ALA A 116 -11.39 7.24 -31.07
N ALA A 117 -11.01 7.88 -29.96
CA ALA A 117 -9.66 8.39 -29.77
C ALA A 117 -8.65 7.27 -29.47
N ILE A 118 -9.03 6.24 -28.71
CA ILE A 118 -8.22 5.04 -28.46
C ILE A 118 -7.92 4.34 -29.79
N ASP A 119 -8.95 4.11 -30.62
CA ASP A 119 -8.81 3.40 -31.91
C ASP A 119 -8.04 4.19 -32.97
N ALA A 120 -7.95 5.51 -32.79
CA ALA A 120 -7.17 6.36 -33.68
C ALA A 120 -5.67 6.40 -33.32
N LEU A 121 -5.27 5.78 -32.20
CA LEU A 121 -3.86 5.68 -31.84
C LEU A 121 -3.11 4.84 -32.89
N PRO A 122 -1.83 5.14 -33.16
CA PRO A 122 -1.01 4.26 -33.98
C PRO A 122 -0.77 2.93 -33.25
N ASP A 123 -0.41 1.87 -34.00
CA ASP A 123 -0.09 0.54 -33.44
C ASP A 123 1.00 0.56 -32.34
N SER A 124 1.82 1.62 -32.29
CA SER A 124 2.79 1.86 -31.22
C SER A 124 2.18 2.39 -29.91
N GLY A 125 0.85 2.50 -29.84
CA GLY A 125 0.10 3.13 -28.78
C GLY A 125 0.33 4.63 -28.66
N GLY A 126 0.07 5.18 -27.48
CA GLY A 126 0.21 6.60 -27.22
C GLY A 126 -0.51 7.06 -25.96
N LYS A 127 -0.47 8.37 -25.73
CA LYS A 127 -1.07 9.00 -24.56
C LYS A 127 -2.32 9.76 -24.96
N ILE A 128 -3.43 9.44 -24.31
CA ILE A 128 -4.68 10.19 -24.36
C ILE A 128 -4.82 10.97 -23.07
N VAL A 129 -5.09 12.28 -23.20
CA VAL A 129 -5.40 13.13 -22.04
C VAL A 129 -6.88 13.50 -22.05
N LEU A 130 -7.59 13.06 -21.01
CA LEU A 130 -8.94 13.52 -20.69
C LEU A 130 -8.80 14.88 -19.97
N LEU A 131 -9.39 15.92 -20.54
CA LEU A 131 -9.34 17.27 -19.98
C LEU A 131 -10.28 17.41 -18.76
N GLU A 132 -10.35 18.60 -18.19
CA GLU A 132 -11.25 18.87 -17.06
C GLU A 132 -12.72 18.71 -17.45
N GLY A 133 -13.54 18.15 -16.57
CA GLY A 133 -14.97 17.98 -16.77
C GLY A 133 -15.47 16.57 -16.48
N THR A 134 -16.73 16.32 -16.81
CA THR A 134 -17.46 15.09 -16.52
C THR A 134 -17.75 14.32 -17.81
N PHE A 135 -17.19 13.12 -17.91
CA PHE A 135 -17.41 12.16 -18.98
C PHE A 135 -18.51 11.18 -18.53
N ILE A 136 -19.72 11.32 -19.08
CA ILE A 136 -20.89 10.50 -18.74
C ILE A 136 -20.90 9.24 -19.59
N ILE A 137 -20.67 8.09 -18.97
CA ILE A 137 -20.60 6.80 -19.65
C ILE A 137 -21.83 5.95 -19.37
N ASN A 138 -22.35 5.28 -20.41
CA ASN A 138 -23.46 4.33 -20.29
C ASN A 138 -23.05 2.89 -20.67
N ALA A 139 -21.82 2.72 -21.15
CA ALA A 139 -21.13 1.45 -21.38
C ALA A 139 -19.64 1.58 -21.00
N SER A 140 -18.95 0.44 -20.94
CA SER A 140 -17.51 0.40 -20.59
C SER A 140 -16.63 1.09 -21.62
N ILE A 141 -15.65 1.86 -21.15
CA ILE A 141 -14.52 2.29 -21.99
C ILE A 141 -13.60 1.08 -22.17
N ASN A 142 -13.64 0.48 -23.36
CA ASN A 142 -12.84 -0.71 -23.67
C ASN A 142 -11.51 -0.33 -24.30
N LEU A 143 -10.41 -0.78 -23.72
CA LEU A 143 -9.08 -0.63 -24.30
C LEU A 143 -8.82 -1.72 -25.36
N SER A 144 -9.47 -2.87 -25.24
CA SER A 144 -9.35 -3.96 -26.20
C SER A 144 -10.54 -4.03 -27.16
N ASP A 145 -10.25 -4.15 -28.45
CA ASP A 145 -11.15 -4.71 -29.46
C ASP A 145 -10.37 -5.54 -30.51
N THR A 146 -10.84 -5.60 -31.77
CA THR A 146 -10.24 -6.40 -32.84
C THR A 146 -8.75 -6.15 -33.08
N ASP A 147 -8.25 -4.97 -32.70
CA ASP A 147 -6.85 -4.56 -32.80
C ASP A 147 -6.34 -4.12 -31.41
N SER A 148 -5.56 -4.97 -30.73
CA SER A 148 -5.16 -4.73 -29.33
C SER A 148 -4.45 -3.38 -29.14
N ASN A 149 -5.06 -2.44 -28.43
CA ASN A 149 -4.46 -1.15 -28.08
C ASN A 149 -3.48 -1.30 -26.90
N ASN A 150 -2.37 -1.98 -27.17
CA ASN A 150 -1.23 -2.05 -26.26
C ASN A 150 -0.54 -0.68 -26.18
N TYR A 151 0.27 -0.46 -25.14
CA TYR A 151 1.04 0.78 -24.96
C TYR A 151 0.18 2.05 -24.81
N VAL A 152 -1.07 1.92 -24.36
CA VAL A 152 -1.98 3.06 -24.16
C VAL A 152 -1.85 3.63 -22.76
N THR A 153 -1.64 4.94 -22.66
CA THR A 153 -1.84 5.70 -21.42
C THR A 153 -3.10 6.54 -21.53
N LEU A 154 -4.07 6.29 -20.66
CA LEU A 154 -5.22 7.16 -20.43
C LEU A 154 -4.98 7.99 -19.16
N GLU A 155 -4.89 9.31 -19.29
CA GLU A 155 -4.52 10.20 -18.20
C GLU A 155 -5.49 11.38 -18.08
N GLY A 156 -5.89 11.72 -16.86
CA GLY A 156 -6.67 12.92 -16.57
C GLY A 156 -5.85 14.09 -16.05
N GLN A 157 -6.54 15.12 -15.57
CA GLN A 157 -5.93 16.31 -14.95
C GLN A 157 -6.16 16.37 -13.42
N GLY A 158 -6.37 15.20 -12.81
CA GLY A 158 -6.68 14.99 -11.40
C GLY A 158 -8.17 14.81 -11.18
N ASP A 159 -8.61 15.05 -9.95
CA ASP A 159 -10.00 14.87 -9.50
C ASP A 159 -11.05 15.72 -10.24
N GLY A 160 -10.62 16.69 -11.05
CA GLY A 160 -11.46 17.51 -11.93
C GLY A 160 -11.77 16.85 -13.28
N THR A 161 -11.10 15.75 -13.62
CA THR A 161 -11.47 14.85 -14.71
C THR A 161 -12.26 13.69 -14.09
N VAL A 162 -13.55 13.59 -14.41
CA VAL A 162 -14.46 12.63 -13.78
C VAL A 162 -15.07 11.72 -14.84
N ILE A 163 -14.84 10.42 -14.73
CA ILE A 163 -15.58 9.40 -15.48
C ILE A 163 -16.74 8.96 -14.59
N LYS A 164 -17.98 9.20 -15.02
CA LYS A 164 -19.19 8.96 -14.23
C LYS A 164 -20.13 8.02 -14.94
N ILE A 165 -20.59 6.97 -14.25
CA ILE A 165 -21.66 6.11 -14.76
C ILE A 165 -22.97 6.89 -14.81
N ALA A 166 -23.67 6.81 -15.94
CA ALA A 166 -24.89 7.58 -16.19
C ALA A 166 -26.02 7.26 -15.19
N ASP A 167 -26.85 8.26 -14.91
CA ASP A 167 -28.05 8.09 -14.08
C ASP A 167 -29.00 7.08 -14.72
N GLY A 168 -29.52 6.15 -13.92
CA GLY A 168 -30.44 5.12 -14.35
C GLY A 168 -29.82 3.97 -15.13
N ASN A 169 -28.47 3.89 -15.24
CA ASN A 169 -27.82 2.73 -15.86
C ASN A 169 -28.22 1.43 -15.15
N ASP A 170 -28.59 0.41 -15.92
CA ASP A 170 -29.07 -0.89 -15.46
C ASP A 170 -28.17 -2.05 -15.92
N LEU A 171 -27.02 -1.75 -16.50
CA LEU A 171 -26.09 -2.72 -17.05
C LEU A 171 -25.00 -3.07 -16.03
N SER A 172 -24.68 -4.36 -15.90
CA SER A 172 -23.45 -4.75 -15.21
C SER A 172 -22.24 -4.36 -16.06
N MET A 173 -21.36 -3.49 -15.54
CA MET A 173 -20.23 -2.97 -16.31
C MET A 173 -19.04 -2.61 -15.43
N SER A 174 -17.92 -2.32 -16.09
CA SER A 174 -16.76 -1.65 -15.46
C SER A 174 -16.59 -0.31 -16.15
N ALA A 175 -16.23 0.76 -15.44
CA ALA A 175 -16.06 2.06 -16.10
C ALA A 175 -14.96 1.99 -17.18
N ILE A 176 -13.85 1.31 -16.87
CA ILE A 176 -12.76 1.02 -17.80
C ILE A 176 -12.46 -0.48 -17.82
N ARG A 177 -12.29 -1.04 -19.01
CA ARG A 177 -11.87 -2.43 -19.23
C ARG A 177 -10.54 -2.51 -19.98
N ALA A 178 -9.54 -3.09 -19.36
CA ALA A 178 -8.30 -3.54 -20.01
C ALA A 178 -8.26 -5.06 -19.99
N GLU A 179 -8.96 -5.69 -20.93
CA GLU A 179 -9.18 -7.13 -20.95
C GLU A 179 -8.56 -7.77 -22.20
N GLY A 180 -7.73 -8.79 -22.06
CA GLY A 180 -7.24 -9.60 -23.17
C GLY A 180 -8.36 -10.36 -23.89
N ARG A 181 -8.15 -10.77 -25.15
CA ARG A 181 -9.18 -11.54 -25.89
C ARG A 181 -9.18 -13.00 -25.43
N LEU A 182 -10.36 -13.55 -25.16
CA LEU A 182 -10.65 -14.97 -24.84
C LEU A 182 -10.18 -16.03 -25.87
N THR A 183 -9.40 -15.66 -26.89
CA THR A 183 -8.73 -16.62 -27.78
C THR A 183 -7.24 -16.64 -27.44
N THR A 184 -6.89 -17.46 -26.45
CA THR A 184 -5.53 -17.89 -26.07
C THR A 184 -4.40 -17.30 -26.90
N SER A 185 -3.87 -16.13 -26.48
CA SER A 185 -2.57 -15.48 -26.82
C SER A 185 -2.66 -13.94 -26.89
N ASN A 186 -3.83 -13.33 -26.71
CA ASN A 186 -3.96 -11.87 -26.85
C ASN A 186 -4.06 -11.18 -25.49
N VAL A 187 -2.93 -11.12 -24.80
CA VAL A 187 -2.74 -10.39 -23.54
C VAL A 187 -2.66 -8.89 -23.84
N ILE A 188 -3.45 -8.06 -23.18
CA ILE A 188 -3.28 -6.60 -23.27
C ILE A 188 -2.06 -6.20 -22.44
N HIS A 189 -1.19 -5.34 -22.95
CA HIS A 189 0.02 -5.00 -22.22
C HIS A 189 0.52 -3.56 -22.35
N ASP A 190 1.34 -3.17 -21.38
CA ASP A 190 1.95 -1.83 -21.28
C ASP A 190 0.91 -0.70 -21.23
N VAL A 191 -0.19 -0.91 -20.50
CA VAL A 191 -1.27 0.08 -20.37
C VAL A 191 -1.19 0.83 -19.04
N ALA A 192 -1.59 2.10 -19.05
CA ALA A 192 -1.59 2.94 -17.85
C ALA A 192 -2.85 3.78 -17.70
N PHE A 193 -3.37 3.85 -16.48
CA PHE A 193 -4.51 4.66 -16.06
C PHE A 193 -4.05 5.64 -14.99
N ARG A 194 -4.17 6.94 -15.24
CA ARG A 194 -3.55 7.96 -14.37
C ARG A 194 -4.43 9.17 -14.10
N ASN A 195 -4.41 9.65 -12.86
CA ASN A 195 -4.76 11.04 -12.52
C ASN A 195 -6.21 11.44 -12.89
N PHE A 196 -7.20 10.62 -12.54
CA PHE A 196 -8.62 10.96 -12.72
C PHE A 196 -9.50 10.33 -11.63
N LYS A 197 -10.77 10.77 -11.60
CA LYS A 197 -11.80 10.24 -10.72
C LYS A 197 -12.73 9.30 -11.48
N ILE A 198 -13.13 8.20 -10.84
CA ILE A 198 -14.26 7.36 -11.26
C ILE A 198 -15.37 7.50 -10.22
N ASP A 199 -16.56 7.87 -10.69
CA ASP A 199 -17.81 7.96 -9.95
C ASP A 199 -18.76 6.85 -10.43
N GLY A 200 -18.95 5.83 -9.58
CA GLY A 200 -19.84 4.69 -9.88
C GLY A 200 -21.33 5.00 -9.74
N ASN A 201 -21.69 6.23 -9.39
CA ASN A 201 -23.03 6.78 -9.29
C ASN A 201 -23.98 6.16 -8.23
N ALA A 202 -23.42 5.46 -7.24
CA ALA A 202 -24.06 4.96 -6.02
C ALA A 202 -25.47 4.38 -6.26
N ASP A 203 -26.48 4.89 -5.55
CA ASP A 203 -27.87 4.41 -5.61
C ASP A 203 -28.63 4.89 -6.87
N SER A 204 -27.99 5.67 -7.74
CA SER A 204 -28.61 6.19 -8.98
C SER A 204 -28.51 5.21 -10.15
N VAL A 205 -27.93 4.02 -9.92
CA VAL A 205 -27.83 2.94 -10.90
C VAL A 205 -28.48 1.66 -10.35
N SER A 206 -28.90 0.77 -11.25
CA SER A 206 -29.62 -0.47 -10.89
C SER A 206 -29.00 -1.77 -11.42
N GLY A 207 -27.90 -1.69 -12.18
CA GLY A 207 -27.09 -2.84 -12.56
C GLY A 207 -26.54 -3.59 -11.35
N ALA A 208 -26.32 -4.90 -11.50
CA ALA A 208 -25.93 -5.75 -10.37
C ALA A 208 -24.47 -5.56 -9.96
N LEU A 209 -23.57 -5.40 -10.93
CA LEU A 209 -22.11 -5.35 -10.75
C LEU A 209 -21.55 -4.09 -11.40
N TYR A 210 -20.86 -3.24 -10.62
CA TYR A 210 -20.11 -2.10 -11.14
C TYR A 210 -18.68 -2.07 -10.64
N ASN A 211 -17.72 -2.19 -11.56
CA ASN A 211 -16.30 -1.97 -11.23
C ASN A 211 -15.83 -0.59 -11.67
N GLY A 212 -14.83 -0.04 -10.99
CA GLY A 212 -14.12 1.14 -11.48
C GLY A 212 -13.25 0.77 -12.68
N ILE A 213 -12.16 0.04 -12.42
CA ILE A 213 -11.27 -0.47 -13.46
C ILE A 213 -11.19 -1.99 -13.33
N ILE A 214 -11.28 -2.70 -14.45
CA ILE A 214 -10.96 -4.13 -14.52
C ILE A 214 -9.77 -4.36 -15.44
N THR A 215 -8.86 -5.21 -14.99
CA THR A 215 -7.81 -5.83 -15.80
C THR A 215 -8.06 -7.32 -15.81
N ASP A 216 -7.99 -7.94 -16.98
CA ASP A 216 -8.18 -9.38 -17.21
C ASP A 216 -7.27 -9.79 -18.37
N ASP A 217 -6.51 -10.87 -18.25
CA ASP A 217 -5.51 -11.31 -19.22
C ASP A 217 -4.58 -10.14 -19.63
N ALA A 218 -4.01 -9.46 -18.62
CA ALA A 218 -3.21 -8.25 -18.80
C ALA A 218 -1.77 -8.40 -18.28
N ASN A 219 -0.83 -7.62 -18.82
CA ASN A 219 0.57 -7.62 -18.40
C ASN A 219 1.18 -6.21 -18.41
N TYR A 220 2.06 -5.86 -17.47
CA TYR A 220 2.67 -4.52 -17.39
C TYR A 220 1.62 -3.41 -17.32
N VAL A 221 0.80 -3.44 -16.28
CA VAL A 221 -0.25 -2.44 -16.05
C VAL A 221 0.16 -1.46 -14.97
N VAL A 222 -0.12 -0.16 -15.18
CA VAL A 222 0.00 0.86 -14.13
C VAL A 222 -1.35 1.51 -13.85
N ILE A 223 -1.81 1.43 -12.61
CA ILE A 223 -2.96 2.19 -12.11
C ILE A 223 -2.43 3.16 -11.05
N GLU A 224 -2.37 4.45 -11.38
CA GLU A 224 -1.80 5.45 -10.48
C GLU A 224 -2.76 6.63 -10.28
N ASP A 225 -2.87 7.11 -9.05
CA ASP A 225 -3.52 8.39 -8.78
C ASP A 225 -4.98 8.40 -9.26
N ILE A 226 -5.74 7.39 -8.80
CA ILE A 226 -7.15 7.23 -9.11
C ILE A 226 -7.98 7.50 -7.86
N THR A 227 -8.99 8.37 -8.01
CA THR A 227 -10.00 8.60 -6.98
C THR A 227 -11.24 7.78 -7.28
N LEU A 228 -11.58 6.85 -6.39
CA LEU A 228 -12.73 5.94 -6.52
C LEU A 228 -13.85 6.39 -5.56
N VAL A 229 -15.00 6.79 -6.10
CA VAL A 229 -16.15 7.21 -5.29
C VAL A 229 -17.44 6.56 -5.73
N ASP A 230 -18.37 6.48 -4.78
CA ASP A 230 -19.78 6.23 -5.05
C ASP A 230 -20.00 4.98 -5.90
N GLY A 231 -19.34 3.86 -5.58
CA GLY A 231 -19.56 2.62 -6.34
C GLY A 231 -21.02 2.20 -6.24
N GLY A 232 -21.66 2.04 -7.40
CA GLY A 232 -23.07 1.67 -7.52
C GLY A 232 -23.32 0.17 -7.48
N GLY A 233 -24.60 -0.19 -7.57
CA GLY A 233 -25.05 -1.59 -7.58
C GLY A 233 -24.92 -2.30 -6.23
N THR A 234 -25.21 -3.61 -6.23
CA THR A 234 -25.10 -4.46 -5.03
C THR A 234 -23.78 -5.22 -4.95
N ASP A 235 -23.06 -5.28 -6.06
CA ASP A 235 -21.76 -5.94 -6.22
C ASP A 235 -20.81 -5.04 -7.00
N GLY A 236 -19.51 -5.30 -6.89
CA GLY A 236 -18.49 -4.61 -7.66
C GLY A 236 -17.37 -3.99 -6.83
N TYR A 237 -16.28 -3.73 -7.54
CA TYR A 237 -14.97 -3.45 -6.96
C TYR A 237 -14.43 -2.13 -7.48
N GLY A 238 -13.73 -1.39 -6.63
CA GLY A 238 -13.00 -0.21 -7.08
C GLY A 238 -12.04 -0.57 -8.22
N LEU A 239 -11.17 -1.56 -7.97
CA LEU A 239 -10.30 -2.21 -8.95
C LEU A 239 -10.50 -3.73 -8.91
N ALA A 240 -10.73 -4.34 -10.06
CA ALA A 240 -10.80 -5.79 -10.23
C ALA A 240 -9.59 -6.25 -11.05
N ILE A 241 -8.66 -6.95 -10.41
CA ILE A 241 -7.40 -7.39 -11.02
C ILE A 241 -7.48 -8.90 -11.19
N LEU A 242 -7.77 -9.33 -12.41
CA LEU A 242 -7.97 -10.72 -12.76
C LEU A 242 -6.86 -11.13 -13.72
N THR A 243 -6.31 -12.35 -13.56
CA THR A 243 -5.39 -12.97 -14.55
C THR A 243 -4.29 -12.00 -15.06
N THR A 244 -3.82 -11.12 -14.18
CA THR A 244 -2.95 -9.99 -14.54
C THR A 244 -1.55 -10.23 -13.98
N THR A 245 -0.53 -9.91 -14.78
CA THR A 245 0.88 -10.05 -14.38
C THR A 245 1.59 -8.70 -14.42
N ASN A 246 2.60 -8.51 -13.57
CA ASN A 246 3.42 -7.29 -13.53
C ASN A 246 2.57 -6.01 -13.45
N ILE A 247 1.81 -5.85 -12.36
CA ILE A 247 0.93 -4.70 -12.18
C ILE A 247 1.36 -3.84 -10.99
N GLU A 248 1.42 -2.54 -11.21
CA GLU A 248 1.65 -1.54 -10.17
C GLU A 248 0.38 -0.71 -9.94
N ILE A 249 -0.12 -0.75 -8.71
CA ILE A 249 -1.24 0.05 -8.23
C ILE A 249 -0.71 1.02 -7.19
N SER A 250 -0.88 2.32 -7.41
CA SER A 250 -0.40 3.32 -6.46
C SER A 250 -1.29 4.54 -6.33
N LYS A 251 -1.22 5.20 -5.16
CA LYS A 251 -1.90 6.48 -4.89
C LYS A 251 -3.41 6.44 -5.11
N ILE A 252 -4.05 5.32 -4.79
CA ILE A 252 -5.51 5.24 -4.79
C ILE A 252 -6.03 6.04 -3.60
N ARG A 253 -6.86 7.07 -3.82
CA ARG A 253 -7.14 8.09 -2.78
C ARG A 253 -8.36 7.82 -1.91
N LYS A 254 -9.23 6.93 -2.35
CA LYS A 254 -10.51 6.54 -1.72
C LYS A 254 -10.79 5.09 -2.08
N GLY A 255 -11.96 4.56 -1.76
CA GLY A 255 -12.28 3.21 -2.19
C GLY A 255 -13.68 2.77 -1.86
N ASN A 256 -14.63 3.71 -1.76
CA ASN A 256 -16.00 3.44 -1.38
C ASN A 256 -16.81 2.85 -2.55
N PHE A 257 -16.49 1.62 -2.90
CA PHE A 257 -17.27 0.79 -3.81
C PHE A 257 -18.13 -0.22 -3.04
N ALA A 258 -19.05 -0.88 -3.75
CA ALA A 258 -20.07 -1.74 -3.15
C ALA A 258 -19.47 -2.83 -2.25
N VAL A 259 -18.43 -3.52 -2.72
CA VAL A 259 -17.85 -4.68 -2.01
C VAL A 259 -16.44 -4.42 -1.51
N ASN A 260 -15.47 -4.26 -2.43
CA ASN A 260 -14.06 -4.13 -2.12
C ASN A 260 -13.47 -2.89 -2.80
N THR A 261 -12.45 -2.28 -2.18
CA THR A 261 -11.66 -1.25 -2.87
C THR A 261 -10.86 -1.91 -3.98
N MET A 262 -10.34 -3.11 -3.71
CA MET A 262 -9.59 -3.91 -4.68
C MET A 262 -9.87 -5.39 -4.47
N GLU A 263 -9.98 -6.12 -5.57
CA GLU A 263 -10.00 -7.57 -5.59
C GLU A 263 -8.96 -8.10 -6.57
N ILE A 264 -8.19 -9.11 -6.15
CA ILE A 264 -7.12 -9.70 -6.94
C ILE A 264 -7.32 -11.21 -7.07
N ARG A 265 -7.34 -11.71 -8.29
CA ARG A 265 -7.51 -13.14 -8.62
C ARG A 265 -6.53 -13.57 -9.69
N ASP A 266 -6.02 -14.79 -9.58
CA ASP A 266 -5.16 -15.45 -10.59
C ASP A 266 -4.00 -14.57 -11.11
N SER A 267 -3.48 -13.68 -10.26
CA SER A 267 -2.54 -12.63 -10.67
C SER A 267 -1.16 -12.81 -10.05
N GLU A 268 -0.11 -12.40 -10.75
CA GLU A 268 1.28 -12.56 -10.30
C GLU A 268 2.06 -11.24 -10.40
N ASP A 269 3.02 -11.03 -9.50
CA ASP A 269 3.88 -9.85 -9.47
C ASP A 269 3.06 -8.55 -9.35
N VAL A 270 2.26 -8.48 -8.27
CA VAL A 270 1.37 -7.35 -7.98
C VAL A 270 1.98 -6.46 -6.90
N MET A 271 2.14 -5.18 -7.19
CA MET A 271 2.59 -4.17 -6.24
C MET A 271 1.47 -3.18 -5.94
N ILE A 272 1.12 -3.03 -4.67
CA ILE A 272 0.11 -2.08 -4.18
C ILE A 272 0.81 -1.14 -3.20
N LYS A 273 0.92 0.15 -3.53
CA LYS A 273 1.64 1.10 -2.69
C LYS A 273 0.99 2.46 -2.52
N ASP A 274 1.34 3.14 -1.44
CA ASP A 274 0.96 4.52 -1.16
C ASP A 274 -0.55 4.81 -1.33
N SER A 275 -1.40 3.80 -1.07
CA SER A 275 -2.83 3.84 -1.37
C SER A 275 -3.67 3.87 -0.10
N TYR A 276 -4.86 4.43 -0.23
CA TYR A 276 -5.87 4.55 0.82
C TYR A 276 -7.00 3.55 0.57
N ILE A 277 -7.18 2.63 1.50
CA ILE A 277 -8.05 1.46 1.38
C ILE A 277 -9.21 1.63 2.38
N GLU A 278 -10.40 1.98 1.88
CA GLU A 278 -11.61 2.29 2.69
C GLU A 278 -12.59 1.11 2.81
N LYS A 279 -12.54 0.18 1.87
CA LYS A 279 -13.21 -1.13 1.88
C LYS A 279 -12.14 -2.20 1.76
N ARG A 280 -12.50 -3.49 1.80
CA ARG A 280 -11.51 -4.57 1.85
C ARG A 280 -10.56 -4.52 0.65
N LEU A 281 -9.32 -4.95 0.87
CA LEU A 281 -8.45 -5.50 -0.17
C LEU A 281 -8.52 -7.02 -0.03
N GLU A 282 -9.05 -7.68 -1.04
CA GLU A 282 -9.25 -9.13 -1.06
C GLU A 282 -8.37 -9.75 -2.15
N ILE A 283 -7.65 -10.82 -1.79
CA ILE A 283 -6.68 -11.47 -2.68
C ILE A 283 -6.95 -12.96 -2.62
N TYR A 284 -7.07 -13.61 -3.77
CA TYR A 284 -7.39 -15.03 -3.84
C TYR A 284 -6.14 -15.91 -3.81
N THR A 285 -6.30 -17.16 -3.37
CA THR A 285 -5.23 -18.16 -3.15
C THR A 285 -4.33 -18.41 -4.37
N THR A 286 -4.87 -18.18 -5.56
CA THR A 286 -4.20 -18.42 -6.85
C THR A 286 -3.21 -17.30 -7.24
N SER A 287 -3.22 -16.18 -6.51
CA SER A 287 -2.34 -15.04 -6.79
C SER A 287 -1.02 -15.15 -6.03
N ASN A 288 0.11 -14.79 -6.65
CA ASN A 288 1.46 -15.00 -6.12
C ASN A 288 2.34 -13.75 -6.26
N ASN A 289 3.43 -13.67 -5.48
CA ASN A 289 4.37 -12.56 -5.49
C ASN A 289 3.69 -11.20 -5.31
N ILE A 290 3.02 -11.03 -4.18
CA ILE A 290 2.24 -9.82 -3.89
C ILE A 290 2.98 -8.96 -2.88
N MET A 291 3.16 -7.68 -3.20
CA MET A 291 3.74 -6.68 -2.31
C MET A 291 2.71 -5.59 -1.98
N ILE A 292 2.47 -5.37 -0.69
CA ILE A 292 1.56 -4.36 -0.16
C ILE A 292 2.39 -3.45 0.74
N GLU A 293 2.71 -2.25 0.25
CA GLU A 293 3.70 -1.36 0.88
C GLU A 293 3.15 0.05 1.15
N GLY A 294 3.35 0.58 2.36
CA GLY A 294 3.09 2.01 2.61
C GLY A 294 1.62 2.45 2.48
N ASN A 295 0.67 1.51 2.51
CA ASN A 295 -0.75 1.81 2.37
C ASN A 295 -1.39 2.18 3.71
N ILE A 296 -2.52 2.90 3.63
CA ILE A 296 -3.38 3.20 4.77
C ILE A 296 -4.68 2.41 4.63
N PHE A 297 -4.92 1.51 5.56
CA PHE A 297 -6.19 0.79 5.70
C PHE A 297 -7.06 1.51 6.73
N ASN A 298 -8.07 2.24 6.27
CA ASN A 298 -8.96 2.99 7.13
C ASN A 298 -10.26 2.22 7.35
N ASN A 299 -10.42 1.70 8.55
CA ASN A 299 -11.50 0.81 8.95
C ASN A 299 -11.68 -0.40 8.01
N SER A 300 -10.58 -0.79 7.36
CA SER A 300 -10.56 -1.77 6.31
C SER A 300 -9.59 -2.91 6.63
N ARG A 301 -9.96 -4.10 6.15
CA ARG A 301 -9.21 -5.32 6.34
C ARG A 301 -8.46 -5.67 5.08
N LEU A 302 -7.27 -6.22 5.27
CA LEU A 302 -6.61 -7.05 4.28
C LEU A 302 -7.09 -8.48 4.49
N VAL A 303 -7.69 -9.06 3.46
CA VAL A 303 -8.15 -10.45 3.42
C VAL A 303 -7.33 -11.19 2.37
N PRO A 304 -6.12 -11.65 2.73
CA PRO A 304 -5.30 -12.37 1.78
C PRO A 304 -5.69 -13.85 1.75
N SER A 305 -5.59 -14.42 0.56
CA SER A 305 -5.78 -15.84 0.26
C SER A 305 -7.20 -16.36 0.54
N THR A 306 -8.19 -15.67 -0.04
CA THR A 306 -9.56 -16.19 -0.17
C THR A 306 -9.53 -17.43 -1.07
N LEU A 307 -10.13 -18.53 -0.59
CA LEU A 307 -10.09 -19.84 -1.25
C LEU A 307 -10.86 -19.83 -2.57
N ASP A 308 -10.20 -20.26 -3.65
CA ASP A 308 -10.90 -20.69 -4.87
C ASP A 308 -10.90 -22.21 -5.05
N ASN A 309 -9.81 -22.95 -4.78
CA ASN A 309 -9.78 -24.42 -5.03
C ASN A 309 -8.75 -25.23 -4.21
N GLY A 310 -8.40 -24.80 -2.98
CA GLY A 310 -7.41 -25.52 -2.14
C GLY A 310 -5.95 -25.28 -2.54
N GLU A 311 -5.70 -24.18 -3.26
CA GLU A 311 -4.37 -23.71 -3.64
C GLU A 311 -3.67 -22.96 -2.50
N THR A 312 -2.36 -22.76 -2.62
CA THR A 312 -1.53 -22.02 -1.66
C THR A 312 -0.87 -20.84 -2.36
N MET A 313 -1.09 -19.64 -1.82
CA MET A 313 -0.45 -18.41 -2.25
C MET A 313 1.02 -18.41 -1.84
N ASN A 314 1.91 -18.02 -2.75
CA ASN A 314 3.33 -17.93 -2.49
C ASN A 314 3.77 -16.47 -2.43
N ASN A 315 4.64 -16.17 -1.46
CA ASN A 315 5.35 -14.89 -1.36
C ASN A 315 4.42 -13.67 -1.25
N LEU A 316 3.78 -13.52 -0.09
CA LEU A 316 3.02 -12.33 0.28
C LEU A 316 3.84 -11.45 1.22
N GLN A 317 4.07 -10.19 0.82
CA GLN A 317 4.80 -9.20 1.61
C GLN A 317 3.89 -8.02 1.97
N ILE A 318 3.81 -7.72 3.26
CA ILE A 318 2.99 -6.65 3.83
C ILE A 318 3.93 -5.77 4.65
N VAL A 319 4.31 -4.62 4.10
CA VAL A 319 5.42 -3.80 4.59
C VAL A 319 4.99 -2.35 4.85
N ASP A 320 5.34 -1.80 6.01
CA ASP A 320 5.20 -0.37 6.32
C ASP A 320 3.78 0.22 6.13
N ASN A 321 2.73 -0.60 6.25
CA ASN A 321 1.35 -0.15 6.16
C ASN A 321 0.82 0.34 7.51
N PHE A 322 -0.20 1.20 7.46
CA PHE A 322 -0.94 1.68 8.63
C PHE A 322 -2.38 1.14 8.62
N PHE A 323 -2.71 0.31 9.60
CA PHE A 323 -4.05 -0.24 9.79
C PHE A 323 -4.78 0.47 10.93
N ASP A 324 -5.76 1.32 10.59
CA ASP A 324 -6.70 1.89 11.56
C ASP A 324 -8.00 1.08 11.58
N MET A 325 -8.12 0.20 12.56
CA MET A 325 -9.23 -0.74 12.75
C MET A 325 -10.05 -0.38 13.99
N THR A 326 -10.25 0.92 14.22
CA THR A 326 -10.89 1.40 15.47
C THR A 326 -12.42 1.35 15.47
N SER A 327 -13.05 1.13 14.31
CA SER A 327 -14.52 1.01 14.17
C SER A 327 -14.97 -0.26 13.44
N SER A 328 -14.08 -1.24 13.26
CA SER A 328 -14.27 -2.37 12.35
C SER A 328 -14.99 -3.58 12.97
N GLY A 329 -15.46 -3.43 14.22
CA GLY A 329 -15.92 -4.54 15.06
C GLY A 329 -14.78 -5.52 15.39
N SER A 330 -15.14 -6.77 15.76
CA SER A 330 -14.20 -7.81 16.25
C SER A 330 -13.32 -8.47 15.17
N ASN A 331 -13.18 -7.83 14.01
CA ASN A 331 -12.45 -8.36 12.87
C ASN A 331 -10.95 -8.03 12.95
N ALA A 332 -10.10 -9.00 12.64
CA ALA A 332 -8.66 -8.77 12.58
C ALA A 332 -8.26 -7.92 11.37
N ALA A 333 -7.18 -7.14 11.52
CA ALA A 333 -6.65 -6.30 10.43
C ALA A 333 -6.15 -7.17 9.26
N ILE A 334 -5.45 -8.26 9.57
CA ILE A 334 -4.97 -9.25 8.60
C ILE A 334 -5.34 -10.64 9.09
N ALA A 335 -5.98 -11.43 8.21
CA ALA A 335 -6.35 -12.81 8.49
C ALA A 335 -5.95 -13.77 7.35
N PRO A 336 -4.65 -14.14 7.25
CA PRO A 336 -4.16 -14.98 6.15
C PRO A 336 -4.56 -16.45 6.33
N ARG A 337 -4.65 -17.18 5.21
CA ARG A 337 -4.87 -18.63 5.13
C ARG A 337 -4.13 -19.20 3.92
N TYR A 338 -3.71 -20.45 3.89
CA TYR A 338 -3.08 -21.07 2.71
C TYR A 338 -1.96 -20.21 2.07
N ILE A 339 -0.96 -19.85 2.87
CA ILE A 339 0.18 -19.04 2.39
C ILE A 339 1.49 -19.76 2.70
N ASP A 340 2.37 -19.83 1.71
CA ASP A 340 3.78 -20.17 1.88
C ASP A 340 4.65 -18.93 1.61
N GLY A 341 5.45 -18.52 2.59
CA GLY A 341 6.29 -17.33 2.48
C GLY A 341 5.50 -16.05 2.75
N LEU A 342 5.22 -15.78 4.03
CA LEU A 342 4.53 -14.58 4.48
C LEU A 342 5.49 -13.65 5.23
N LEU A 343 5.66 -12.42 4.74
CA LEU A 343 6.37 -11.35 5.45
C LEU A 343 5.39 -10.26 5.89
N ILE A 344 5.37 -9.96 7.18
CA ILE A 344 4.67 -8.82 7.77
C ILE A 344 5.72 -7.99 8.50
N SER A 345 6.12 -6.85 7.95
CA SER A 345 7.24 -6.06 8.47
C SER A 345 6.93 -4.58 8.60
N GLY A 346 7.35 -3.96 9.72
CA GLY A 346 7.30 -2.50 9.89
C GLY A 346 5.90 -1.86 9.91
N ASN A 347 4.83 -2.65 9.91
CA ASN A 347 3.46 -2.14 9.89
C ASN A 347 3.05 -1.59 11.27
N TYR A 348 2.11 -0.66 11.26
CA TYR A 348 1.46 -0.14 12.46
C TYR A 348 -0.01 -0.55 12.48
N PHE A 349 -0.45 -1.19 13.56
CA PHE A 349 -1.82 -1.64 13.77
C PHE A 349 -2.45 -0.91 14.95
N SER A 350 -3.59 -0.26 14.74
CA SER A 350 -4.47 0.26 15.79
C SER A 350 -5.79 -0.49 15.74
N VAL A 351 -5.96 -1.48 16.61
CA VAL A 351 -7.13 -2.39 16.62
C VAL A 351 -7.98 -2.24 17.89
N VAL A 352 -9.28 -2.53 17.77
CA VAL A 352 -10.25 -2.54 18.88
C VAL A 352 -10.96 -3.90 18.94
N ASP A 353 -10.89 -4.58 20.08
CA ASP A 353 -11.57 -5.86 20.34
C ASP A 353 -11.30 -6.96 19.29
N SER A 354 -10.13 -6.91 18.65
CA SER A 354 -9.70 -7.88 17.65
C SER A 354 -8.17 -8.03 17.60
N PRO A 355 -7.66 -9.14 17.04
CA PRO A 355 -6.24 -9.29 16.76
C PRO A 355 -5.73 -8.30 15.69
N GLY A 356 -4.48 -7.86 15.80
CA GLY A 356 -3.78 -7.24 14.66
C GLY A 356 -3.63 -8.23 13.51
N VAL A 357 -2.90 -9.31 13.79
CA VAL A 357 -2.72 -10.44 12.86
C VAL A 357 -3.26 -11.71 13.50
N THR A 358 -4.09 -12.45 12.76
CA THR A 358 -4.54 -13.77 13.20
C THR A 358 -4.65 -14.77 12.07
N PHE A 359 -4.16 -15.99 12.28
CA PHE A 359 -4.47 -17.13 11.41
C PHE A 359 -4.71 -18.36 12.28
N GLY A 360 -5.87 -18.99 12.07
CA GLY A 360 -6.45 -20.00 12.96
C GLY A 360 -6.22 -21.44 12.55
N SER A 361 -5.45 -21.68 11.48
CA SER A 361 -5.11 -22.99 10.94
C SER A 361 -3.60 -23.12 10.69
N ASP A 362 -3.13 -24.35 10.52
CA ASP A 362 -1.77 -24.76 10.16
C ASP A 362 -1.45 -24.53 8.66
N GLU A 363 -2.37 -23.90 7.93
CA GLU A 363 -2.31 -23.64 6.48
C GLU A 363 -1.35 -22.52 6.09
N VAL A 364 -0.68 -21.87 7.06
CA VAL A 364 0.24 -20.75 6.83
C VAL A 364 1.64 -21.15 7.28
N THR A 365 2.61 -21.13 6.38
CA THR A 365 3.99 -21.58 6.67
C THR A 365 5.04 -20.58 6.19
N ASN A 366 6.26 -20.69 6.72
CA ASN A 366 7.40 -19.83 6.38
C ASN A 366 7.08 -18.34 6.64
N VAL A 367 6.76 -18.04 7.90
CA VAL A 367 6.19 -16.75 8.31
C VAL A 367 7.19 -15.89 9.05
N ASN A 368 7.33 -14.63 8.66
CA ASN A 368 8.14 -13.63 9.36
C ASN A 368 7.27 -12.43 9.73
N ILE A 369 7.04 -12.23 11.04
CA ILE A 369 6.34 -11.05 11.59
C ILE A 369 7.39 -10.24 12.35
N VAL A 370 7.92 -9.18 11.74
CA VAL A 370 9.12 -8.49 12.23
C VAL A 370 8.94 -6.98 12.35
N GLY A 371 9.34 -6.40 13.49
CA GLY A 371 9.43 -4.93 13.60
C GLY A 371 8.10 -4.18 13.53
N ASN A 372 6.96 -4.85 13.71
CA ASN A 372 5.65 -4.20 13.66
C ASN A 372 5.28 -3.59 15.01
N THR A 373 4.40 -2.59 14.99
CA THR A 373 3.79 -2.00 16.19
C THR A 373 2.31 -2.34 16.26
N PHE A 374 1.88 -2.98 17.34
CA PHE A 374 0.49 -3.33 17.61
C PHE A 374 -0.03 -2.52 18.81
N VAL A 375 -1.00 -1.65 18.56
CA VAL A 375 -1.75 -0.94 19.59
C VAL A 375 -3.12 -1.58 19.72
N VAL A 376 -3.29 -2.36 20.78
CA VAL A 376 -4.49 -3.18 21.00
C VAL A 376 -5.34 -2.54 22.09
N LYS A 377 -6.55 -2.14 21.72
CA LYS A 377 -7.60 -1.64 22.62
C LYS A 377 -8.63 -2.76 22.77
N GLY A 378 -9.12 -3.05 23.96
CA GLY A 378 -10.13 -4.11 24.12
C GLY A 378 -9.56 -5.51 24.37
N THR A 379 -10.30 -6.52 23.92
CA THR A 379 -10.14 -7.96 24.24
C THR A 379 -9.32 -8.77 23.22
N GLY A 380 -8.63 -8.10 22.30
CA GLY A 380 -7.85 -8.72 21.22
C GLY A 380 -6.40 -9.09 21.57
N SER A 381 -5.62 -9.40 20.55
CA SER A 381 -4.17 -9.64 20.66
C SER A 381 -3.35 -8.84 19.66
N GLY A 382 -2.04 -8.69 19.89
CA GLY A 382 -1.17 -8.20 18.83
C GLY A 382 -1.11 -9.20 17.69
N VAL A 383 -0.67 -10.41 18.03
CA VAL A 383 -0.46 -11.52 17.10
C VAL A 383 -1.05 -12.81 17.68
N SER A 384 -1.77 -13.58 16.86
CA SER A 384 -2.32 -14.90 17.21
C SER A 384 -2.07 -15.89 16.08
N ILE A 385 -1.32 -16.97 16.33
CA ILE A 385 -0.80 -17.84 15.28
C ILE A 385 -1.16 -19.32 15.45
N ALA A 386 -1.43 -20.00 14.34
CA ALA A 386 -1.68 -21.44 14.26
C ALA A 386 -0.73 -22.20 13.30
N GLY A 387 -0.14 -21.48 12.33
CA GLY A 387 0.77 -21.96 11.29
C GLY A 387 2.10 -22.53 11.79
N ASP A 388 3.00 -22.86 10.86
CA ASP A 388 4.29 -23.51 11.14
C ASP A 388 5.50 -22.74 10.57
N ASN A 389 6.69 -23.03 11.10
CA ASN A 389 7.97 -22.52 10.60
C ASN A 389 7.98 -20.98 10.52
N GLY A 390 7.98 -20.32 11.67
CA GLY A 390 7.89 -18.87 11.68
C GLY A 390 8.69 -18.16 12.76
N THR A 391 8.87 -16.87 12.56
CA THR A 391 9.51 -15.96 13.49
C THR A 391 8.62 -14.77 13.78
N ILE A 392 8.39 -14.50 15.07
CA ILE A 392 7.81 -13.24 15.56
C ILE A 392 8.93 -12.51 16.29
N SER A 393 9.48 -11.46 15.67
CA SER A 393 10.63 -10.77 16.27
C SER A 393 10.61 -9.26 16.22
N ASN A 394 11.21 -8.64 17.24
CA ASN A 394 11.36 -7.18 17.33
C ASN A 394 10.05 -6.39 17.21
N ASN A 395 8.90 -7.00 17.48
CA ASN A 395 7.62 -6.32 17.46
C ASN A 395 7.38 -5.60 18.79
N VAL A 396 6.62 -4.52 18.72
CA VAL A 396 6.11 -3.80 19.89
C VAL A 396 4.62 -4.08 20.02
N VAL A 397 4.19 -4.69 21.11
CA VAL A 397 2.76 -4.89 21.42
C VAL A 397 2.40 -4.07 22.65
N LYS A 398 1.44 -3.16 22.49
CA LYS A 398 0.94 -2.27 23.55
C LYS A 398 -0.54 -2.50 23.77
N CYS A 399 -0.85 -3.20 24.86
CA CYS A 399 -2.20 -3.30 25.39
C CYS A 399 -2.56 -1.99 26.11
N ILE A 400 -3.62 -1.30 25.68
CA ILE A 400 -4.08 -0.06 26.31
C ILE A 400 -5.14 -0.34 27.38
N ALA A 401 -5.17 0.49 28.43
CA ALA A 401 -6.01 0.33 29.63
C ALA A 401 -7.51 0.17 29.32
N GLY A 402 -8.16 -0.73 30.05
CA GLY A 402 -9.62 -0.92 30.03
C GLY A 402 -10.11 -2.32 29.64
N ALA A 403 -9.24 -3.23 29.17
CA ALA A 403 -9.70 -4.54 28.70
C ALA A 403 -8.62 -5.66 28.65
N ALA A 404 -9.11 -6.89 28.45
CA ALA A 404 -8.43 -8.19 28.50
C ALA A 404 -7.53 -8.49 27.27
N CYS A 405 -6.59 -7.60 26.96
CA CYS A 405 -5.66 -7.78 25.85
C CYS A 405 -4.60 -8.87 26.13
N LEU A 406 -4.14 -9.51 25.05
CA LEU A 406 -3.05 -10.48 25.03
C LEU A 406 -1.92 -10.00 24.10
N GLY A 407 -0.65 -10.27 24.44
CA GLY A 407 0.46 -9.85 23.59
C GLY A 407 0.59 -10.72 22.33
N ILE A 408 1.17 -11.91 22.50
CA ILE A 408 1.37 -12.92 21.45
C ILE A 408 0.74 -14.25 21.90
N ASP A 409 -0.05 -14.87 21.03
CA ASP A 409 -0.69 -16.17 21.27
C ASP A 409 -0.27 -17.21 20.23
N THR A 410 -0.11 -18.46 20.67
CA THR A 410 -0.37 -19.61 19.80
C THR A 410 -1.81 -20.06 19.99
N THR A 411 -2.54 -20.37 18.92
CA THR A 411 -3.93 -20.84 19.03
C THR A 411 -3.99 -22.28 19.55
N GLY A 412 -5.16 -22.70 20.05
CA GLY A 412 -5.36 -24.05 20.57
C GLY A 412 -6.04 -25.04 19.61
N GLY A 413 -6.38 -24.61 18.38
CA GLY A 413 -7.08 -25.44 17.39
C GLY A 413 -6.16 -26.38 16.60
N THR A 414 -4.88 -26.04 16.52
CA THR A 414 -3.82 -26.81 15.84
C THR A 414 -2.61 -26.96 16.77
N THR A 415 -1.53 -27.59 16.28
CA THR A 415 -0.24 -27.66 17.01
C THR A 415 0.81 -26.89 16.23
N PRO A 416 0.99 -25.57 16.48
CA PRO A 416 2.01 -24.78 15.82
C PRO A 416 3.40 -25.34 16.06
N GLU A 417 4.19 -25.48 15.01
CA GLU A 417 5.54 -26.04 15.07
C GLU A 417 6.63 -25.04 14.66
N ASN A 418 7.80 -25.17 15.29
CA ASN A 418 9.04 -24.51 14.87
C ASN A 418 8.98 -22.97 14.88
N TRP A 419 8.39 -22.39 15.94
CA TRP A 419 8.31 -20.94 16.11
C TRP A 419 9.43 -20.35 16.95
N ILE A 420 9.96 -19.21 16.50
CA ILE A 420 10.87 -18.36 17.26
C ILE A 420 10.13 -17.06 17.63
N ILE A 421 9.96 -16.81 18.92
CA ILE A 421 9.39 -15.57 19.46
C ILE A 421 10.52 -14.84 20.20
N SER A 422 11.09 -13.79 19.59
CA SER A 422 12.28 -13.15 20.15
C SER A 422 12.42 -11.64 19.98
N GLY A 423 13.04 -10.97 20.94
CA GLY A 423 13.29 -9.52 20.84
C GLY A 423 12.03 -8.66 20.91
N ASN A 424 10.86 -9.23 21.21
CA ASN A 424 9.61 -8.46 21.24
C ASN A 424 9.49 -7.66 22.54
N THR A 425 8.90 -6.47 22.45
CA THR A 425 8.56 -5.63 23.60
C THR A 425 7.05 -5.65 23.79
N ILE A 426 6.57 -6.23 24.90
CA ILE A 426 5.15 -6.50 25.14
C ILE A 426 4.73 -5.82 26.44
N GLY A 427 4.00 -4.72 26.31
CA GLY A 427 3.43 -3.97 27.42
C GLY A 427 1.96 -4.29 27.64
N GLY A 428 1.63 -4.79 28.83
CA GLY A 428 0.27 -5.05 29.26
C GLY A 428 -0.44 -3.81 29.82
N SER A 429 -1.63 -4.04 30.37
CA SER A 429 -2.38 -3.04 31.16
C SER A 429 -2.85 -3.65 32.48
N ALA A 430 -3.28 -2.82 33.43
CA ALA A 430 -3.84 -3.30 34.69
C ALA A 430 -5.09 -4.20 34.52
N ALA A 431 -5.77 -4.09 33.38
CA ALA A 431 -6.94 -4.91 33.04
C ALA A 431 -6.61 -6.16 32.22
N ALA A 432 -5.33 -6.37 31.85
CA ALA A 432 -4.91 -7.57 31.14
C ALA A 432 -5.16 -8.80 32.03
N SER A 433 -5.80 -9.82 31.46
CA SER A 433 -6.28 -11.00 32.22
C SER A 433 -5.65 -12.31 31.79
N ILE A 434 -4.84 -12.32 30.72
CA ILE A 434 -4.30 -13.56 30.15
C ILE A 434 -2.77 -13.63 30.29
N ALA A 435 -2.02 -13.15 29.30
CA ALA A 435 -0.56 -13.17 29.33
C ALA A 435 0.06 -12.17 28.35
N GLY A 436 1.33 -11.84 28.59
CA GLY A 436 2.17 -11.21 27.57
C GLY A 436 2.44 -12.16 26.41
N ILE A 437 2.93 -13.37 26.71
CA ILE A 437 3.07 -14.45 25.73
C ILE A 437 2.34 -15.68 26.26
N ARG A 438 1.42 -16.23 25.46
CA ARG A 438 0.77 -17.51 25.76
C ARG A 438 1.06 -18.51 24.66
N ILE A 439 1.48 -19.70 25.08
CA ILE A 439 1.58 -20.88 24.22
C ILE A 439 0.45 -21.80 24.63
N GLN A 440 -0.63 -21.83 23.83
CA GLN A 440 -1.78 -22.69 24.12
C GLN A 440 -1.43 -24.15 23.86
N VAL A 441 -0.88 -24.43 22.70
CA VAL A 441 -0.25 -25.69 22.28
C VAL A 441 0.93 -25.30 21.38
N GLY A 442 1.94 -26.16 21.29
CA GLY A 442 2.99 -26.03 20.28
C GLY A 442 4.10 -27.06 20.43
N ASN A 443 4.83 -27.28 19.36
CA ASN A 443 6.02 -28.12 19.33
C ASN A 443 7.23 -27.28 18.90
N ASN A 444 8.36 -27.46 19.56
CA ASN A 444 9.61 -26.78 19.21
C ASN A 444 9.51 -25.23 19.27
N ILE A 445 8.84 -24.69 20.30
CA ILE A 445 8.63 -23.24 20.47
C ILE A 445 9.78 -22.58 21.26
N ARG A 446 10.33 -21.50 20.70
CA ARG A 446 11.58 -20.87 21.16
C ARG A 446 11.27 -19.44 21.60
N VAL A 447 11.24 -19.18 22.90
CA VAL A 447 10.88 -17.86 23.46
C VAL A 447 12.09 -17.23 24.12
N TYR A 448 12.75 -16.30 23.42
CA TYR A 448 14.02 -15.72 23.89
C TYR A 448 14.08 -14.21 23.83
N ASP A 449 14.81 -13.59 24.75
CA ASP A 449 15.21 -12.18 24.61
C ASP A 449 14.01 -11.20 24.48
N ASN A 450 12.82 -11.57 24.98
CA ASN A 450 11.64 -10.71 24.99
C ASN A 450 11.59 -9.86 26.27
N ASN A 451 11.06 -8.64 26.16
CA ASN A 451 10.80 -7.74 27.28
C ASN A 451 9.28 -7.65 27.53
N ILE A 452 8.81 -8.19 28.64
CA ILE A 452 7.39 -8.29 28.99
C ILE A 452 7.14 -7.54 30.29
N TYR A 453 6.21 -6.57 30.27
CA TYR A 453 5.96 -5.72 31.44
C TYR A 453 4.49 -5.34 31.60
N ASN A 454 4.09 -4.93 32.80
CA ASN A 454 2.74 -4.43 33.15
C ASN A 454 1.59 -5.43 32.92
N PHE A 455 1.73 -6.65 33.43
CA PHE A 455 0.66 -7.65 33.50
C PHE A 455 0.27 -7.97 34.97
N PRO A 456 -0.08 -6.97 35.81
CA PRO A 456 -0.11 -7.13 37.27
C PRO A 456 -1.15 -8.14 37.78
N SER A 457 -2.20 -8.42 37.01
CA SER A 457 -3.24 -9.41 37.33
C SER A 457 -3.19 -10.65 36.43
N ALA A 458 -2.16 -10.78 35.60
CA ALA A 458 -2.02 -11.80 34.57
C ALA A 458 -0.61 -12.42 34.59
N LYS A 459 -0.31 -13.24 33.58
CA LYS A 459 0.99 -13.91 33.45
C LYS A 459 1.94 -13.16 32.53
N GLY A 460 3.25 -13.22 32.79
CA GLY A 460 4.24 -12.76 31.82
C GLY A 460 4.29 -13.72 30.64
N ILE A 461 4.78 -14.93 30.91
CA ILE A 461 4.79 -16.06 29.95
C ILE A 461 3.95 -17.21 30.50
N TYR A 462 3.09 -17.78 29.66
CA TYR A 462 2.21 -18.88 30.03
C TYR A 462 2.24 -20.02 28.99
N VAL A 463 2.85 -21.14 29.35
CA VAL A 463 2.68 -22.42 28.63
C VAL A 463 1.50 -23.15 29.27
N LYS A 464 0.40 -23.26 28.52
CA LYS A 464 -0.92 -23.63 29.05
C LYS A 464 -1.28 -25.12 28.95
N ASN A 465 -0.56 -25.91 28.15
CA ASN A 465 -0.99 -27.28 27.87
C ASN A 465 0.19 -28.25 27.95
N ALA A 466 -0.02 -29.39 28.61
CA ALA A 466 0.93 -30.50 28.70
C ALA A 466 1.31 -31.11 27.35
N ALA A 467 0.47 -30.95 26.33
CA ALA A 467 0.79 -31.30 24.93
C ALA A 467 1.87 -30.40 24.31
N THR A 468 2.18 -29.25 24.93
CA THR A 468 3.28 -28.40 24.48
C THR A 468 4.61 -29.08 24.79
N THR A 469 5.45 -29.30 23.78
CA THR A 469 6.72 -30.05 23.90
C THR A 469 7.88 -29.31 23.23
N ASN A 470 9.11 -29.74 23.51
CA ASN A 470 10.35 -29.20 22.92
C ASN A 470 10.50 -27.66 23.04
N THR A 471 9.86 -27.08 24.05
CA THR A 471 9.81 -25.63 24.25
C THR A 471 11.02 -25.17 25.06
N VAL A 472 11.58 -24.01 24.71
CA VAL A 472 12.68 -23.42 25.45
C VAL A 472 12.37 -21.94 25.70
N ILE A 473 12.48 -21.51 26.95
CA ILE A 473 12.22 -20.15 27.41
C ILE A 473 13.47 -19.64 28.12
N LYS A 474 14.19 -18.68 27.52
CA LYS A 474 15.42 -18.14 28.13
C LYS A 474 15.66 -16.67 27.85
N ARG A 475 16.36 -15.99 28.77
CA ARG A 475 16.78 -14.59 28.61
C ARG A 475 15.64 -13.61 28.36
N ASN A 476 14.43 -13.92 28.84
CA ASN A 476 13.34 -12.97 28.83
C ASN A 476 13.41 -12.09 30.07
N ILE A 477 13.04 -10.82 29.94
CA ILE A 477 12.88 -9.88 31.03
C ILE A 477 11.39 -9.79 31.33
N ILE A 478 10.97 -10.16 32.53
CA ILE A 478 9.56 -10.15 32.93
C ILE A 478 9.41 -9.31 34.20
N THR A 479 8.69 -8.19 34.09
CA THR A 479 8.52 -7.25 35.22
C THR A 479 7.05 -6.92 35.44
N ASN A 480 6.68 -6.65 36.70
CA ASN A 480 5.31 -6.26 37.07
C ASN A 480 4.21 -7.18 36.49
N ALA A 481 4.43 -8.51 36.54
CA ALA A 481 3.42 -9.51 36.23
C ALA A 481 2.94 -10.20 37.51
N GLY A 482 1.64 -10.47 37.62
CA GLY A 482 1.07 -11.16 38.79
C GLY A 482 1.63 -12.57 38.95
N THR A 483 1.95 -13.23 37.83
CA THR A 483 2.80 -14.42 37.81
C THR A 483 3.80 -14.28 36.68
N LEU A 484 5.10 -14.28 36.98
CA LEU A 484 6.13 -14.06 35.96
C LEU A 484 6.08 -15.13 34.86
N LEU A 485 6.08 -16.40 35.26
CA LEU A 485 6.06 -17.53 34.34
C LEU A 485 5.21 -18.67 34.91
N THR A 486 4.45 -19.33 34.05
CA THR A 486 3.84 -20.64 34.34
C THR A 486 4.10 -21.61 33.23
N ASN A 487 4.50 -22.83 33.59
CA ASN A 487 4.73 -23.91 32.65
C ASN A 487 3.89 -25.14 32.99
N GLU A 488 2.94 -25.45 32.11
CA GLU A 488 2.17 -26.71 32.12
C GLU A 488 2.66 -27.67 31.03
N GLY A 489 3.61 -27.25 30.18
CA GLY A 489 4.19 -28.06 29.10
C GLY A 489 5.16 -29.14 29.59
N THR A 490 5.41 -30.13 28.74
CA THR A 490 6.27 -31.28 29.02
C THR A 490 7.67 -31.07 28.45
N GLY A 491 8.70 -31.22 29.29
CA GLY A 491 10.10 -31.11 28.85
C GLY A 491 10.53 -29.68 28.48
N THR A 492 9.82 -28.66 28.97
CA THR A 492 10.17 -27.25 28.74
C THR A 492 11.49 -26.90 29.43
N ILE A 493 12.43 -26.33 28.68
CA ILE A 493 13.69 -25.83 29.23
C ILE A 493 13.52 -24.36 29.63
N ILE A 494 13.78 -24.02 30.89
CA ILE A 494 13.60 -22.65 31.42
C ILE A 494 14.88 -22.21 32.13
N LYS A 495 15.52 -21.14 31.61
CA LYS A 495 16.80 -20.66 32.15
C LYS A 495 17.09 -19.19 31.88
N PHE A 496 17.87 -18.54 32.72
CA PHE A 496 18.35 -17.17 32.50
C PHE A 496 17.25 -16.12 32.30
N ASN A 497 16.04 -16.33 32.84
CA ASN A 497 14.96 -15.33 32.73
C ASN A 497 15.07 -14.36 33.92
N GLU A 498 15.12 -13.06 33.65
CA GLU A 498 15.26 -12.04 34.69
C GLU A 498 13.98 -11.97 35.55
N GLY A 499 14.14 -12.00 36.86
CA GLY A 499 13.05 -12.05 37.84
C GLY A 499 12.50 -13.46 38.13
N TYR A 500 12.73 -14.44 37.26
CA TYR A 500 12.30 -15.83 37.45
C TYR A 500 13.51 -16.76 37.61
N ILE A 501 13.97 -16.90 38.85
CA ILE A 501 15.22 -17.60 39.18
C ILE A 501 15.01 -19.12 39.07
N THR A 502 15.71 -19.75 38.14
CA THR A 502 15.63 -21.20 37.87
C THR A 502 16.92 -21.96 38.14
N GLU A 503 17.99 -21.23 38.42
CA GLU A 503 19.30 -21.76 38.76
C GLU A 503 19.88 -20.93 39.92
N ASN A 504 20.51 -21.61 40.87
CA ASN A 504 21.21 -20.95 41.97
C ASN A 504 22.28 -21.89 42.53
N SER A 505 23.23 -21.32 43.25
CA SER A 505 24.31 -22.04 43.91
C SER A 505 24.68 -21.37 45.22
N GLY A 506 25.30 -22.13 46.12
CA GLY A 506 25.79 -21.60 47.38
C GLY A 506 26.50 -22.64 48.21
N ASN A 507 26.59 -22.36 49.51
CA ASN A 507 27.15 -23.25 50.50
C ASN A 507 26.12 -23.59 51.58
N ALA A 508 26.31 -24.70 52.26
CA ALA A 508 25.53 -25.11 53.42
C ALA A 508 26.39 -25.94 54.37
N THR A 509 26.16 -25.81 55.68
CA THR A 509 26.94 -26.50 56.71
C THR A 509 26.02 -27.43 57.50
N VAL A 510 26.37 -28.71 57.58
CA VAL A 510 25.80 -29.61 58.60
C VAL A 510 26.65 -29.44 59.85
N THR A 511 26.08 -28.78 60.86
CA THR A 511 26.80 -28.47 62.10
C THR A 511 27.02 -29.72 62.96
N SER A 512 28.11 -29.76 63.71
CA SER A 512 28.35 -30.79 64.73
C SER A 512 27.15 -30.94 65.66
N GLY A 513 26.77 -32.18 65.98
CA GLY A 513 25.57 -32.48 66.78
C GLY A 513 24.28 -32.57 65.96
N SER A 514 24.33 -32.40 64.63
CA SER A 514 23.20 -32.54 63.71
C SER A 514 23.52 -33.53 62.59
N THR A 515 22.48 -34.11 62.00
CA THR A 515 22.60 -35.00 60.82
C THR A 515 22.03 -34.39 59.56
N THR A 516 21.43 -33.20 59.63
CA THR A 516 20.77 -32.56 58.49
C THR A 516 20.96 -31.05 58.49
N VAL A 517 20.88 -30.44 57.31
CA VAL A 517 20.73 -29.00 57.13
C VAL A 517 19.68 -28.73 56.05
N ALA A 518 18.76 -27.82 56.31
CA ALA A 518 17.83 -27.30 55.32
C ALA A 518 18.48 -26.14 54.55
N VAL A 519 18.59 -26.27 53.23
CA VAL A 519 19.17 -25.29 52.33
C VAL A 519 18.07 -24.49 51.67
N THR A 520 18.03 -23.18 51.91
CA THR A 520 17.13 -22.25 51.20
C THR A 520 17.73 -21.93 49.83
N HIS A 521 17.05 -22.34 48.75
CA HIS A 521 17.62 -22.27 47.40
C HIS A 521 17.25 -21.02 46.59
N GLY A 522 16.24 -20.24 47.00
CA GLY A 522 15.87 -18.96 46.36
C GLY A 522 15.23 -19.03 44.96
N LEU A 523 15.14 -20.21 44.35
CA LEU A 523 14.43 -20.42 43.08
C LEU A 523 12.94 -20.02 43.12
N SER A 524 12.42 -19.60 41.96
CA SER A 524 11.01 -19.24 41.74
C SER A 524 10.09 -20.44 41.48
N ALA A 525 10.66 -21.63 41.31
CA ALA A 525 9.94 -22.90 41.16
C ALA A 525 10.64 -24.01 41.95
N THR A 526 9.88 -25.05 42.31
CA THR A 526 10.42 -26.24 42.98
C THR A 526 11.34 -27.00 42.01
N PRO A 527 12.62 -27.23 42.31
CA PRO A 527 13.51 -28.01 41.44
C PRO A 527 13.21 -29.51 41.57
N SER A 528 13.52 -30.30 40.55
CA SER A 528 13.54 -31.76 40.68
C SER A 528 14.85 -32.21 41.33
N GLN A 529 14.81 -33.27 42.15
CA GLN A 529 15.96 -33.73 42.93
C GLN A 529 17.19 -34.07 42.07
N ASN A 530 16.98 -34.58 40.85
CA ASN A 530 18.05 -34.89 39.90
C ASN A 530 18.80 -33.65 39.35
N ARG A 531 18.34 -32.42 39.66
CA ARG A 531 19.02 -31.17 39.27
C ARG A 531 19.88 -30.60 40.38
N ILE A 532 19.80 -31.17 41.58
CA ILE A 532 20.54 -30.70 42.75
C ILE A 532 21.84 -31.49 42.83
N SER A 533 22.97 -30.80 42.72
CA SER A 533 24.29 -31.37 43.00
C SER A 533 24.82 -30.78 44.29
N VAL A 534 25.26 -31.64 45.20
CA VAL A 534 25.95 -31.25 46.44
C VAL A 534 27.33 -31.89 46.46
N THR A 535 28.32 -31.15 46.90
CA THR A 535 29.72 -31.57 46.93
C THR A 535 30.31 -31.20 48.28
N PRO A 536 30.76 -32.17 49.09
CA PRO A 536 31.49 -31.88 50.32
C PRO A 536 32.73 -31.05 50.03
N LEU A 537 32.97 -30.01 50.83
CA LEU A 537 34.16 -29.16 50.79
C LEU A 537 35.22 -29.58 51.82
N SER A 538 34.83 -30.47 52.74
CA SER A 538 35.69 -31.10 53.73
C SER A 538 35.39 -32.59 53.83
N ASN A 539 36.25 -33.33 54.53
CA ASN A 539 35.96 -34.72 54.89
C ASN A 539 34.69 -34.79 55.74
N LEU A 540 33.87 -35.82 55.54
CA LEU A 540 32.61 -36.03 56.27
C LEU A 540 32.79 -36.41 57.76
N SER A 541 34.04 -36.43 58.25
CA SER A 541 34.42 -36.81 59.61
C SER A 541 33.88 -38.20 59.98
N ASN A 542 32.98 -38.32 60.97
CA ASN A 542 32.38 -39.59 61.39
C ASN A 542 31.32 -40.11 60.40
N ALA A 543 30.81 -39.26 59.51
CA ALA A 543 29.83 -39.66 58.51
C ALA A 543 30.48 -40.29 57.27
N PHE A 544 29.78 -41.20 56.61
CA PHE A 544 30.25 -41.90 55.41
C PHE A 544 29.36 -41.67 54.19
N ARG A 545 28.10 -41.28 54.41
CA ARG A 545 27.12 -41.11 53.33
C ARG A 545 26.42 -39.78 53.47
N PHE A 546 26.11 -39.19 52.31
CA PHE A 546 25.26 -38.02 52.23
C PHE A 546 24.22 -38.19 51.12
N TRP A 547 23.05 -37.58 51.29
CA TRP A 547 22.01 -37.57 50.27
C TRP A 547 21.13 -36.32 50.39
N VAL A 548 20.47 -35.98 49.28
CA VAL A 548 19.46 -34.92 49.21
C VAL A 548 18.07 -35.51 49.47
N SER A 549 17.23 -34.79 50.23
CA SER A 549 15.83 -35.14 50.48
C SER A 549 14.97 -33.88 50.64
N ASN A 550 13.67 -34.06 50.88
CA ASN A 550 12.72 -32.99 51.23
C ASN A 550 12.79 -31.78 50.29
N VAL A 551 12.83 -32.03 48.98
CA VAL A 551 12.85 -30.96 47.98
C VAL A 551 11.47 -30.30 47.92
N GLY A 552 11.39 -29.06 48.39
CA GLY A 552 10.19 -28.24 48.42
C GLY A 552 10.32 -26.98 47.58
N SER A 553 9.35 -26.07 47.70
CA SER A 553 9.28 -24.83 46.91
C SER A 553 10.29 -23.75 47.28
N SER A 554 10.93 -23.86 48.45
CA SER A 554 11.92 -22.89 48.93
C SER A 554 13.20 -23.54 49.48
N THR A 555 13.15 -24.84 49.79
CA THR A 555 14.25 -25.55 50.46
C THR A 555 14.46 -26.95 49.92
N PHE A 556 15.66 -27.49 50.14
CA PHE A 556 15.94 -28.93 50.11
C PHE A 556 16.79 -29.29 51.34
N THR A 557 16.86 -30.58 51.70
CA THR A 557 17.66 -31.03 52.86
C THR A 557 18.89 -31.80 52.39
N ILE A 558 20.06 -31.47 52.95
CA ILE A 558 21.27 -32.31 52.89
C ILE A 558 21.29 -33.14 54.17
N ASN A 559 21.49 -34.44 54.03
CA ASN A 559 21.50 -35.40 55.13
C ASN A 559 22.86 -36.10 55.22
N LEU A 560 23.29 -36.43 56.43
CA LEU A 560 24.38 -37.32 56.76
C LEU A 560 23.83 -38.58 57.44
N ASP A 561 24.53 -39.70 57.33
CA ASP A 561 24.12 -40.96 57.96
C ASP A 561 24.32 -41.00 59.48
N ILE A 562 25.22 -40.17 60.00
CA ILE A 562 25.49 -39.99 61.44
C ILE A 562 25.97 -38.56 61.72
N ASP A 563 25.92 -38.15 62.98
CA ASP A 563 26.55 -36.91 63.44
C ASP A 563 28.05 -36.92 63.06
N PRO A 564 28.52 -35.97 62.25
CA PRO A 564 29.91 -35.92 61.82
C PRO A 564 30.88 -35.64 62.97
N GLY A 565 30.43 -35.10 64.11
CA GLY A 565 31.28 -34.72 65.25
C GLY A 565 32.17 -33.49 65.01
N ALA A 566 32.02 -32.85 63.85
CA ALA A 566 32.60 -31.58 63.44
C ALA A 566 31.73 -30.99 62.32
N ASP A 567 31.81 -29.68 62.07
CA ASP A 567 31.06 -29.05 60.99
C ASP A 567 31.50 -29.59 59.62
N VAL A 568 30.54 -29.92 58.76
CA VAL A 568 30.76 -30.38 57.38
C VAL A 568 30.15 -29.40 56.41
N ASP A 569 31.00 -28.76 55.60
CA ASP A 569 30.57 -27.80 54.59
C ASP A 569 30.32 -28.49 53.25
N PHE A 570 29.25 -28.08 52.59
CA PHE A 570 28.89 -28.48 51.24
C PHE A 570 28.81 -27.26 50.34
N SER A 571 29.32 -27.35 49.12
CA SER A 571 28.85 -26.52 48.01
C SER A 571 27.65 -27.19 47.38
N TRP A 572 26.66 -26.40 46.98
CA TRP A 572 25.50 -26.88 46.23
C TRP A 572 25.27 -26.04 44.99
N GLN A 573 24.75 -26.68 43.95
CA GLN A 573 24.29 -26.03 42.72
C GLN A 573 23.01 -26.69 42.24
N ILE A 574 22.12 -25.90 41.67
CA ILE A 574 20.89 -26.37 41.05
C ILE A 574 20.91 -25.96 39.58
N GLY A 575 20.91 -26.96 38.68
CA GLY A 575 20.90 -26.74 37.24
C GLY A 575 19.52 -26.34 36.71
N SER A 576 19.50 -25.56 35.63
CA SER A 576 18.28 -24.99 35.03
C SER A 576 17.27 -26.02 34.50
N TYR A 577 15.96 -25.84 34.69
CA TYR A 577 14.90 -26.74 34.15
C TYR A 577 15.16 -27.23 32.72
#